data_AF-A0A0L7L569-F1
#
_entry.id   AF-A0A0L7L569-F1
#
_cell.length_a   1.000
_cell.length_b   1.000
_cell.length_c   1.000
_cell.angle_alpha   90.00
_cell.angle_beta   90.00
_cell.angle_gamma   90.00
#
_symmetry.space_group_name_H-M   'P 1'
#
loop_
_entity.id
_entity.type
_entity.pdbx_description
1 polymer ?
#
loop_
_entity_poly.entity_id
_entity_poly.type
_entity_poly.pdbx_seq_one_letter_code
_entity_poly.pdbx_strand_id
1 'polypeptide(L)'
;DSKRAMDEYTSEILLHGHNTLVVHNTCEDSLLAVPLILDLVLLGELFTRIHFREQSAQACVSEWSGMHAVLSPLAYLLKAPLVPRGAPVVNALFKQRACIENLMRACLALPPNHHMQLEHKV
;
A
#
# COMPACT_ATOMS: atom_id res chain seq x y z
N ASP A 1 -10.09 18.36 17.70
CA ASP A 1 -8.86 18.11 16.93
C ASP A 1 -7.94 17.20 17.73
N SER A 2 -7.64 17.54 18.98
CA SER A 2 -6.95 16.63 19.90
C SER A 2 -7.73 15.33 20.16
N LYS A 3 -7.14 14.21 19.74
CA LYS A 3 -7.67 12.84 19.82
C LYS A 3 -6.70 11.99 20.63
N ARG A 4 -7.27 11.17 21.51
CA ARG A 4 -6.52 10.22 22.33
C ARG A 4 -6.97 8.82 21.95
N ALA A 5 -6.06 8.02 21.43
CA ALA A 5 -6.27 6.62 21.11
C ALA A 5 -5.53 5.77 22.14
N MET A 6 -6.18 4.71 22.62
CA MET A 6 -5.61 3.72 23.51
C MET A 6 -5.96 2.35 22.96
N ASP A 7 -4.94 1.57 22.62
CA ASP A 7 -5.08 0.22 22.09
C ASP A 7 -4.31 -0.74 22.99
N GLU A 8 -4.92 -1.90 23.26
CA GLU A 8 -4.29 -2.98 24.00
C GLU A 8 -4.26 -4.24 23.14
N TYR A 9 -3.07 -4.82 22.98
CA TYR A 9 -2.83 -6.03 22.20
C TYR A 9 -2.25 -7.09 23.12
N THR A 10 -3.02 -8.14 23.38
CA THR A 10 -2.56 -9.31 24.12
C THR A 10 -2.41 -10.50 23.18
N SER A 11 -1.20 -11.04 23.10
CA SER A 11 -0.84 -12.17 22.24
C SER A 11 -0.34 -13.34 23.07
N GLU A 12 -0.69 -14.56 22.68
CA GLU A 12 -0.09 -15.77 23.21
C GLU A 12 1.28 -16.02 22.57
N ILE A 13 2.24 -16.38 23.40
CA ILE A 13 3.59 -16.78 23.01
C ILE A 13 3.87 -18.21 23.48
N LEU A 14 5.04 -18.73 23.12
CA LEU A 14 5.44 -20.12 23.41
C LEU A 14 5.21 -20.47 24.89
N LEU A 15 4.81 -21.73 25.14
CA LEU A 15 4.56 -22.27 26.48
C LEU A 15 3.42 -21.56 27.24
N HIS A 16 2.38 -21.10 26.54
CA HIS A 16 1.24 -20.37 27.12
C HIS A 16 1.65 -19.07 27.83
N GLY A 17 2.79 -18.48 27.45
CA GLY A 17 3.11 -17.12 27.89
C GLY A 17 2.17 -16.12 27.24
N HIS A 18 1.97 -14.98 27.89
CA HIS A 18 1.25 -13.86 27.30
C HIS A 18 2.16 -12.64 27.18
N ASN A 19 2.05 -11.94 26.05
CA ASN A 19 2.68 -10.65 25.81
C ASN A 19 1.59 -9.60 25.59
N THR A 20 1.56 -8.57 26.43
CA THR A 20 0.58 -7.48 26.35
C THR A 20 1.28 -6.17 26.04
N LEU A 21 0.82 -5.52 24.97
CA LEU A 21 1.32 -4.23 24.50
C LEU A 21 0.20 -3.19 24.57
N VAL A 22 0.40 -2.14 25.37
CA VAL A 22 -0.54 -1.02 25.49
C VAL A 22 0.05 0.19 24.75
N VAL A 23 -0.67 0.68 23.76
CA VAL A 23 -0.29 1.84 22.94
C VAL A 23 -1.21 2.99 23.27
N HIS A 24 -0.64 4.12 23.67
CA HIS A 24 -1.37 5.36 23.85
C HIS A 24 -0.83 6.41 22.89
N ASN A 25 -1.71 6.96 22.05
CA ASN A 25 -1.37 8.02 21.11
C ASN A 25 -2.25 9.24 21.38
N THR A 26 -1.63 10.41 21.50
CA THR A 26 -2.34 11.70 21.51
C THR A 26 -1.88 12.48 20.30
N CYS A 27 -2.83 12.84 19.44
CA CYS A 27 -2.55 13.55 18.20
C CYS A 27 -3.67 14.51 17.87
N GLU A 28 -3.36 15.54 17.09
CA GLU A 28 -4.38 16.35 16.44
C GLU A 28 -4.83 15.63 15.16
N ASP A 29 -6.07 15.13 15.13
CA ASP A 29 -6.58 14.25 14.06
C ASP A 29 -6.57 14.96 12.70
N SER A 30 -6.84 16.27 12.68
CA SER A 30 -6.80 17.06 11.45
C SER A 30 -5.38 17.21 10.91
N LEU A 31 -4.38 17.38 11.80
CA LEU A 31 -2.98 17.46 11.38
C LEU A 31 -2.46 16.14 10.81
N LEU A 32 -3.05 15.00 11.21
CA LEU A 32 -2.78 13.70 10.58
C LEU A 32 -3.58 13.49 9.29
N ALA A 33 -4.82 13.98 9.22
CA ALA A 33 -5.70 13.76 8.07
C ALA A 33 -5.31 14.60 6.84
N VAL A 34 -4.92 15.86 7.03
CA VAL A 34 -4.56 16.78 5.93
C VAL A 34 -3.48 16.21 5.00
N PRO A 35 -2.31 15.75 5.49
CA PRO A 35 -1.29 15.18 4.59
C PRO A 35 -1.77 13.91 3.88
N LEU A 36 -2.59 13.07 4.52
CA LEU A 36 -3.16 11.88 3.86
C LEU A 36 -4.10 12.24 2.71
N ILE A 37 -4.89 13.31 2.87
CA ILE A 37 -5.76 13.81 1.80
C ILE A 37 -4.92 14.36 0.65
N LEU A 38 -3.85 15.11 0.95
CA LEU A 38 -2.93 15.61 -0.07
C LEU A 38 -2.29 14.46 -0.85
N ASP A 39 -1.78 13.44 -0.16
CA ASP A 39 -1.19 12.26 -0.80
C ASP A 39 -2.21 11.52 -1.67
N LEU A 40 -3.48 11.44 -1.23
CA LEU A 40 -4.54 10.76 -1.98
C LEU A 40 -4.83 11.46 -3.30
N VAL A 41 -4.89 12.80 -3.30
CA VAL A 41 -5.10 13.59 -4.52
C VAL A 41 -3.89 13.49 -5.44
N LEU A 42 -2.67 13.61 -4.90
CA LEU A 42 -1.43 13.57 -5.69
C LEU A 42 -1.22 12.20 -6.35
N LEU A 43 -1.37 11.11 -5.58
CA LEU A 43 -1.25 9.75 -6.11
C LEU A 43 -2.41 9.40 -7.04
N GLY A 44 -3.63 9.83 -6.71
CA GLY A 44 -4.79 9.65 -7.57
C GLY A 44 -4.57 10.27 -8.95
N GLU A 45 -4.11 11.52 -9.00
CA GLU A 45 -3.79 12.22 -10.24
C GLU A 45 -2.66 11.52 -11.01
N LEU A 46 -1.56 11.17 -10.34
CA LEU A 46 -0.45 10.44 -10.95
C LEU A 46 -0.91 9.14 -11.62
N PHE A 47 -1.74 8.35 -10.94
CA PHE A 47 -2.21 7.06 -11.44
C PHE A 47 -3.15 7.18 -12.65
N THR A 48 -3.81 8.32 -12.85
CA THR A 48 -4.56 8.56 -14.10
C THR A 48 -3.66 8.73 -15.33
N ARG A 49 -2.40 9.13 -15.14
CA ARG A 49 -1.42 9.28 -16.23
C ARG A 49 -0.68 7.99 -16.56
N ILE A 50 -0.80 6.95 -15.73
CA ILE A 50 -0.15 5.67 -15.94
C ILE A 50 -1.03 4.80 -16.85
N HIS A 51 -0.43 4.26 -17.91
CA HIS A 51 -1.08 3.34 -18.84
C HIS A 51 -0.29 2.04 -18.94
N PHE A 52 -1.01 0.94 -19.11
CA PHE A 52 -0.49 -0.41 -19.23
C PHE A 52 -0.84 -0.97 -20.60
N ARG A 53 0.05 -1.81 -21.11
CA ARG A 53 -0.18 -2.58 -22.33
C ARG A 53 0.33 -3.98 -22.10
N GLU A 54 -0.50 -4.96 -22.41
CA GLU A 54 -0.12 -6.36 -22.29
C GLU A 54 0.89 -6.73 -23.38
N GLN A 55 2.04 -7.27 -22.97
CA GLN A 55 3.06 -7.75 -23.88
C GLN A 55 2.77 -9.22 -24.25
N SER A 56 1.78 -9.45 -25.11
CA SER A 56 1.49 -10.77 -25.68
C SER A 56 2.53 -11.14 -26.74
N ALA A 57 3.02 -12.39 -26.71
CA ALA A 57 3.94 -12.95 -27.70
C ALA A 57 3.26 -13.37 -29.01
N GLN A 58 1.93 -13.50 -29.04
CA GLN A 58 1.15 -13.78 -30.26
C GLN A 58 0.37 -12.52 -30.67
N ALA A 59 0.63 -12.09 -31.91
CA ALA A 59 0.14 -10.89 -32.57
C ALA A 59 -1.33 -10.53 -32.31
N CYS A 60 -1.54 -9.50 -31.49
CA CYS A 60 -2.31 -8.30 -31.79
C CYS A 60 -1.80 -7.20 -30.84
N VAL A 61 -1.50 -6.02 -31.36
CA VAL A 61 -1.05 -4.88 -30.55
C VAL A 61 -2.21 -4.51 -29.62
N SER A 62 -2.12 -4.87 -28.33
CA SER A 62 -3.11 -4.45 -27.35
C SER A 62 -3.04 -2.92 -27.21
N GLU A 63 -4.19 -2.26 -27.13
CA GLU A 63 -4.24 -0.82 -26.89
C GLU A 63 -3.77 -0.51 -25.47
N TRP A 64 -3.20 0.69 -25.30
CA TRP A 64 -2.88 1.19 -23.97
C TRP A 64 -4.16 1.37 -23.17
N SER A 65 -4.19 0.82 -21.96
CA SER A 65 -5.32 0.94 -21.05
C SER A 65 -4.87 1.58 -19.74
N GLY A 66 -5.73 2.43 -19.18
CA GLY A 66 -5.50 3.01 -17.85
C GLY A 66 -5.67 1.97 -16.73
N MET A 67 -5.40 2.40 -15.50
CA MET A 67 -5.66 1.58 -14.32
C MET A 67 -7.16 1.31 -14.14
N HIS A 68 -7.49 0.22 -13.44
CA HIS A 68 -8.86 -0.06 -13.03
C HIS A 68 -9.41 1.10 -12.20
N ALA A 69 -10.67 1.51 -12.45
CA ALA A 69 -11.29 2.72 -11.87
C ALA A 69 -11.31 2.78 -10.32
N VAL A 70 -11.15 1.63 -9.66
CA VAL A 70 -11.08 1.52 -8.20
C VAL A 70 -9.75 2.04 -7.62
N LEU A 71 -8.67 2.08 -8.41
CA LEU A 71 -7.33 2.53 -7.99
C LEU A 71 -6.89 1.91 -6.65
N SER A 72 -6.90 0.57 -6.57
CA SER A 72 -6.52 -0.16 -5.36
C SER A 72 -5.15 0.17 -4.74
N PRO A 73 -4.13 0.70 -5.46
CA PRO A 73 -2.90 1.15 -4.80
C PRO A 73 -3.08 2.29 -3.79
N LEU A 74 -4.18 3.06 -3.87
CA LEU A 74 -4.52 4.09 -2.88
C LEU A 74 -4.93 3.51 -1.52
N ALA A 75 -5.02 2.18 -1.39
CA ALA A 75 -5.37 1.49 -0.14
C ALA A 75 -4.48 1.87 1.06
N TYR A 76 -3.23 2.30 0.81
CA TYR A 76 -2.32 2.80 1.85
C TYR A 76 -2.91 3.97 2.67
N LEU A 77 -3.76 4.79 2.06
CA LEU A 77 -4.32 6.01 2.65
C LEU A 77 -5.75 5.82 3.18
N LEU A 78 -6.32 4.62 3.05
CA LEU A 78 -7.73 4.33 3.33
C LEU A 78 -7.86 3.24 4.39
N LYS A 79 -8.73 3.48 5.38
CA LYS A 79 -9.00 2.50 6.44
C LYS A 79 -9.73 1.24 5.93
N ALA A 80 -10.62 1.42 4.96
CA ALA A 80 -11.42 0.35 4.35
C ALA A 80 -11.28 0.44 2.82
N PRO A 81 -10.19 -0.10 2.25
CA PRO A 81 -9.91 0.07 0.84
C PRO A 81 -10.89 -0.72 -0.03
N LEU A 82 -11.39 -0.09 -1.09
CA LEU A 82 -12.15 -0.76 -2.13
C LEU A 82 -11.17 -1.49 -3.07
N VAL A 83 -11.54 -2.69 -3.50
CA VAL A 83 -10.76 -3.49 -4.44
C VAL A 83 -11.66 -3.97 -5.59
N PRO A 84 -11.09 -4.27 -6.78
CA PRO A 84 -11.84 -4.87 -7.88
C PRO A 84 -12.56 -6.15 -7.44
N ARG A 85 -13.69 -6.46 -8.10
CA ARG A 85 -14.51 -7.63 -7.75
C ARG A 85 -13.67 -8.92 -7.84
N GLY A 86 -13.62 -9.67 -6.74
CA GLY A 86 -12.86 -10.92 -6.63
C GLY A 86 -11.39 -10.75 -6.24
N ALA A 87 -10.86 -9.53 -6.15
CA ALA A 87 -9.52 -9.29 -5.63
C ALA A 87 -9.51 -9.33 -4.09
N PRO A 88 -8.41 -9.80 -3.45
CA PRO A 88 -8.29 -9.80 -2.00
C PRO A 88 -8.04 -8.40 -1.44
N VAL A 89 -8.56 -8.14 -0.25
CA VAL A 89 -8.27 -6.92 0.52
C VAL A 89 -6.98 -7.12 1.32
N VAL A 90 -6.02 -6.22 1.18
CA VAL A 90 -4.76 -6.22 1.93
C VAL A 90 -4.69 -4.95 2.78
N ASN A 91 -4.75 -5.10 4.10
CA ASN A 91 -4.70 -3.98 5.07
C ASN A 91 -3.33 -3.83 5.77
N ALA A 92 -2.33 -4.64 5.38
CA ALA A 92 -0.99 -4.53 5.94
C ALA A 92 -0.28 -3.30 5.35
N LEU A 93 -0.12 -2.26 6.17
CA LEU A 93 0.38 -0.93 5.77
C LEU A 93 1.69 -0.99 4.98
N PHE A 94 2.67 -1.77 5.44
CA PHE A 94 3.97 -1.90 4.76
C PHE A 94 3.87 -2.60 3.40
N LYS A 95 2.96 -3.56 3.24
CA LYS A 95 2.73 -4.22 1.94
C LYS A 95 2.08 -3.25 0.95
N GLN A 96 1.15 -2.43 1.43
CA GLN A 96 0.52 -1.38 0.62
C GLN A 96 1.55 -0.33 0.17
N ARG A 97 2.44 0.13 1.08
CA ARG A 97 3.55 1.03 0.74
C ARG A 97 4.49 0.42 -0.30
N ALA A 98 4.89 -0.84 -0.10
CA ALA A 98 5.75 -1.55 -1.04
C ALA A 98 5.12 -1.69 -2.43
N CYS A 99 3.79 -1.84 -2.51
CA CYS A 99 3.07 -1.85 -3.79
C CYS A 99 3.24 -0.52 -4.54
N ILE A 100 3.03 0.62 -3.87
CA ILE A 100 3.21 1.95 -4.46
C ILE A 100 4.67 2.15 -4.90
N GLU A 101 5.63 1.81 -4.03
CA GLU A 101 7.06 1.94 -4.33
C GLU A 101 7.45 1.11 -5.56
N ASN A 102 7.03 -0.15 -5.63
CA ASN A 102 7.34 -1.02 -6.76
C ASN A 102 6.63 -0.60 -8.06
N LEU A 103 5.43 -0.01 -7.97
CA LEU A 103 4.74 0.57 -9.12
C LEU A 103 5.55 1.75 -9.71
N MET A 104 6.01 2.67 -8.87
CA MET A 104 6.84 3.80 -9.30
C MET A 104 8.19 3.34 -9.85
N ARG A 105 8.80 2.31 -9.25
CA ARG A 105 10.03 1.69 -9.77
C ARG A 105 9.83 1.08 -11.16
N ALA A 106 8.70 0.41 -11.39
CA ALA A 106 8.36 -0.14 -12.69
C ALA A 106 8.23 0.97 -13.75
N CYS A 107 7.65 2.13 -13.42
CA CYS A 107 7.62 3.29 -14.31
C CYS A 107 9.01 3.81 -14.70
N LEU A 108 10.03 3.54 -13.89
CA LEU A 108 11.44 3.89 -14.13
C LEU A 108 12.24 2.72 -14.72
N ALA A 109 11.60 1.63 -15.13
CA ALA A 109 12.23 0.40 -15.59
C ALA A 109 13.20 -0.23 -14.56
N LEU A 110 12.95 -0.01 -13.27
CA LEU A 110 13.71 -0.62 -12.17
C LEU A 110 13.00 -1.89 -11.68
N PRO A 111 13.76 -2.94 -11.32
CA PRO A 111 13.18 -4.14 -10.73
C PRO A 111 12.56 -3.85 -9.35
N PRO A 112 11.57 -4.64 -8.92
CA PRO A 112 10.96 -4.49 -7.61
C PRO A 112 11.98 -4.77 -6.49
N ASN A 113 11.80 -4.10 -5.35
CA ASN A 113 12.65 -4.33 -4.19
C ASN A 113 12.27 -5.68 -3.52
N HIS A 114 13.21 -6.60 -3.49
CA HIS A 114 13.02 -7.97 -2.98
C HIS A 114 13.80 -8.25 -1.69
N HIS A 115 14.63 -7.31 -1.20
CA HIS A 115 15.38 -7.42 0.05
C HIS A 115 16.28 -8.66 0.21
N MET A 116 16.68 -9.32 -0.88
CA MET A 116 17.47 -10.56 -0.79
C MET A 116 18.94 -10.29 -0.48
N GLN A 117 19.54 -9.23 -1.06
CA GLN A 117 20.94 -8.83 -0.87
C GLN A 117 21.91 -10.02 -1.01
N LEU A 118 21.76 -10.80 -2.09
CA LEU A 118 22.52 -12.04 -2.29
C LEU A 118 24.02 -11.80 -2.43
N GLU A 119 24.40 -10.64 -2.97
CA GLU A 119 25.77 -10.14 -3.05
C GLU A 119 26.51 -10.07 -1.70
N HIS A 120 25.77 -10.08 -0.58
CA HIS A 120 26.33 -10.07 0.78
C HIS A 120 26.11 -11.39 1.54
N LYS A 121 25.53 -12.40 0.89
CA LYS A 121 25.14 -13.67 1.51
C LYS A 121 25.74 -14.90 0.80
N VAL A 122 26.66 -14.66 -0.13
CA VAL A 122 27.48 -15.67 -0.82
C VAL A 122 28.91 -15.57 -0.31
#